data_AF-T1H0R1-F1
#
_entry.id   AF-T1H0R1-F1
#
_cell.length_a   1.000
_cell.length_b   1.000
_cell.length_c   1.000
_cell.angle_alpha   90.00
_cell.angle_beta   90.00
_cell.angle_gamma   90.00
#
_symmetry.space_group_name_H-M   'P 1'
#
loop_
_entity.id
_entity.type
_entity.pdbx_description
1 polymer ?
#
loop_
_entity_poly.entity_id
_entity_poly.type
_entity_poly.pdbx_seq_one_letter_code
_entity_poly.pdbx_strand_id
1 'polypeptide(L)'
;MQARENLGFIAEALQDCQTILNLDPKNAEAQQSLKKLEALLEKFDEAITDCDKAIELDDKFVKAYYRRMQANECLGLAKRALEDCTKVLEIDPKNTEAKASFQRINQRIKRYEMLICHSFYNFVVPQYTISLHAQLSHDQLGHPTLYFRGCCSGDDVVKFAFLPGACIIFR
;
A
#
# COMPACT_ATOMS: atom_id res chain seq x y z
N MET A 1 6.99 -13.84 -18.81
CA MET A 1 6.04 -12.75 -18.53
C MET A 1 5.04 -13.22 -17.48
N GLN A 2 5.52 -13.54 -16.28
CA GLN A 2 4.64 -13.77 -15.14
C GLN A 2 4.27 -12.37 -14.65
N ALA A 3 3.21 -11.78 -15.23
CA ALA A 3 2.45 -10.76 -14.52
C ALA A 3 2.08 -11.41 -13.20
N ARG A 4 2.80 -11.02 -12.14
CA ARG A 4 2.68 -11.59 -10.79
C ARG A 4 1.20 -11.60 -10.47
N GLU A 5 0.69 -12.80 -10.22
CA GLU A 5 -0.72 -13.11 -10.01
C GLU A 5 -1.47 -11.92 -9.40
N ASN A 6 -2.27 -11.26 -10.25
CA ASN A 6 -3.02 -10.05 -9.99
C ASN A 6 -3.89 -10.21 -8.74
N LEU A 7 -3.33 -9.85 -7.59
CA LEU A 7 -4.05 -9.75 -6.32
C LEU A 7 -4.25 -8.28 -5.99
N GLY A 8 -5.16 -7.63 -6.74
CA GLY A 8 -5.88 -6.45 -6.28
C GLY A 8 -5.06 -5.19 -6.01
N PHE A 9 -3.98 -4.94 -6.76
CA PHE A 9 -3.25 -3.66 -6.71
C PHE A 9 -3.40 -2.90 -8.03
N ILE A 10 -4.39 -2.01 -8.09
CA ILE A 10 -4.63 -1.21 -9.29
C ILE A 10 -3.43 -0.31 -9.61
N ALA A 11 -2.75 0.23 -8.59
CA ALA A 11 -1.56 1.07 -8.76
C ALA A 11 -0.39 0.34 -9.43
N GLU A 12 -0.09 -0.90 -9.01
CA GLU A 12 0.97 -1.71 -9.62
C GLU A 12 0.61 -2.10 -11.06
N ALA A 13 -0.64 -2.49 -11.30
CA ALA A 13 -1.12 -2.83 -12.63
C ALA A 13 -1.08 -1.63 -13.61
N LEU A 14 -1.35 -0.41 -13.11
CA LEU A 14 -1.23 0.83 -13.89
C LEU A 14 0.23 1.08 -14.29
N GLN A 15 1.16 0.92 -13.35
CA GLN A 15 2.59 1.08 -13.62
C GLN A 15 3.07 0.08 -14.67
N ASP A 16 2.68 -1.20 -14.56
CA ASP A 16 3.01 -2.22 -15.54
C ASP A 16 2.48 -1.86 -16.95
N CYS A 17 1.23 -1.42 -17.05
CA CYS A 17 0.65 -0.98 -18.33
C CYS A 17 1.42 0.22 -18.92
N GLN A 18 1.82 1.19 -18.09
CA GLN A 18 2.61 2.33 -18.53
C GLN A 18 4.00 1.92 -19.03
N THR A 19 4.67 0.96 -18.37
CA THR A 19 5.96 0.46 -18.86
C THR A 19 5.84 -0.22 -20.22
N ILE A 20 4.76 -0.99 -20.45
CA ILE A 20 4.50 -1.62 -21.75
C ILE A 20 4.27 -0.55 -22.82
N LEU A 21 3.50 0.49 -22.53
CA LEU A 21 3.24 1.58 -23.47
C LEU A 21 4.46 2.46 -23.74
N ASN A 22 5.39 2.56 -22.81
CA ASN A 22 6.67 3.23 -23.04
C ASN A 22 7.57 2.44 -24.00
N LEU A 23 7.48 1.10 -23.96
CA LEU A 23 8.24 0.20 -24.83
C LEU A 23 7.59 0.04 -26.22
N ASP A 24 6.27 -0.08 -26.25
CA ASP A 24 5.46 -0.12 -27.47
C ASP A 24 4.22 0.79 -27.33
N PRO A 25 4.32 2.06 -27.77
CA PRO A 25 3.22 3.02 -27.70
C PRO A 25 1.97 2.62 -28.50
N LYS A 26 2.09 1.68 -29.44
CA LYS A 26 0.98 1.21 -30.29
C LYS A 26 0.36 -0.10 -29.79
N ASN A 27 0.77 -0.59 -28.63
CA ASN A 27 0.18 -1.78 -28.04
C ASN A 27 -1.28 -1.53 -27.64
N ALA A 28 -2.22 -2.02 -28.46
CA ALA A 28 -3.65 -1.81 -28.27
C ALA A 28 -4.18 -2.50 -26.99
N GLU A 29 -3.63 -3.65 -26.61
CA GLU A 29 -4.03 -4.39 -25.41
C GLU A 29 -3.65 -3.64 -24.13
N ALA A 30 -2.44 -3.08 -24.08
CA ALA A 30 -1.98 -2.27 -22.97
C ALA A 30 -2.76 -0.96 -22.85
N GLN A 31 -3.08 -0.29 -23.97
CA GLN A 31 -3.93 0.92 -23.96
C GLN A 31 -5.34 0.61 -23.46
N GLN A 32 -5.93 -0.51 -23.89
CA GLN A 32 -7.26 -0.93 -23.43
C GLN A 32 -7.24 -1.27 -21.94
N SER A 33 -6.19 -1.95 -21.47
CA SER A 33 -6.03 -2.33 -20.06
C SER A 33 -5.84 -1.11 -19.17
N LEU A 34 -5.03 -0.14 -19.59
CA LEU A 34 -4.83 1.13 -18.89
C LEU A 34 -6.16 1.88 -18.70
N LYS A 35 -6.93 2.06 -19.76
CA LYS A 35 -8.26 2.73 -19.68
C LYS A 35 -9.22 2.02 -18.72
N LYS A 36 -9.21 0.68 -18.69
CA LYS A 36 -10.03 -0.09 -17.77
C LYS A 36 -9.60 0.12 -16.32
N LEU A 37 -8.30 0.16 -16.06
CA LEU A 37 -7.74 0.38 -14.73
C LEU A 37 -8.00 1.80 -14.23
N GLU A 38 -7.88 2.81 -15.09
CA GLU A 38 -8.24 4.20 -14.77
C GLU A 38 -9.72 4.32 -14.40
N ALA A 39 -10.61 3.72 -15.19
CA ALA A 39 -12.05 3.71 -14.90
C ALA A 39 -12.40 2.92 -13.63
N LEU A 40 -11.59 1.94 -13.23
CA LEU A 40 -11.74 1.25 -11.97
C LEU A 40 -11.30 2.14 -10.80
N LEU A 41 -10.16 2.83 -10.94
CA LEU A 41 -9.64 3.74 -9.93
C LEU A 41 -10.66 4.82 -9.58
N GLU A 42 -11.21 5.49 -10.60
CA GLU A 42 -12.25 6.51 -10.43
C GLU A 42 -13.47 5.97 -9.66
N LYS A 43 -13.93 4.76 -10.00
CA LYS A 43 -15.05 4.11 -9.30
C LYS A 43 -14.74 3.78 -7.84
N PHE A 44 -13.51 3.39 -7.52
CA PHE A 44 -13.12 3.11 -6.13
C PHE A 44 -13.00 4.41 -5.32
N ASP A 45 -12.49 5.48 -5.91
CA ASP A 45 -12.42 6.81 -5.28
C ASP A 45 -13.83 7.38 -5.02
N GLU A 46 -14.75 7.24 -5.98
CA GLU A 46 -16.16 7.57 -5.79
C GLU A 46 -16.80 6.73 -4.68
N ALA A 47 -16.56 5.41 -4.68
CA ALA A 47 -17.08 4.52 -3.66
C ALA A 47 -16.57 4.87 -2.25
N ILE A 48 -15.31 5.28 -2.11
CA ILE A 48 -14.77 5.76 -0.84
C ILE A 48 -15.49 7.04 -0.41
N THR A 49 -15.64 8.00 -1.31
CA THR A 49 -16.32 9.28 -1.04
C THR A 49 -17.77 9.07 -0.58
N ASP A 50 -18.50 8.14 -1.21
CA ASP A 50 -19.86 7.81 -0.82
C ASP A 50 -19.93 7.09 0.52
N CYS A 51 -18.94 6.22 0.81
CA CYS A 51 -18.84 5.58 2.12
C CYS A 51 -18.52 6.60 3.22
N ASP A 52 -17.66 7.58 2.95
CA ASP A 52 -17.30 8.64 3.90
C ASP A 52 -18.54 9.45 4.30
N LYS A 53 -19.34 9.89 3.32
CA LYS A 53 -20.61 10.57 3.58
C LYS A 53 -21.57 9.69 4.40
N ALA A 54 -21.65 8.40 4.09
CA ALA A 54 -22.51 7.48 4.84
C ALA A 54 -22.05 7.31 6.30
N ILE A 55 -20.74 7.31 6.54
CA ILE A 55 -20.14 7.26 7.88
C ILE A 55 -20.34 8.57 8.64
N GLU A 56 -20.30 9.72 7.96
CA GLU A 56 -20.62 11.03 8.56
C GLU A 56 -22.08 11.10 9.04
N LEU A 57 -22.99 10.42 8.34
CA LEU A 57 -24.41 10.34 8.72
C LEU A 57 -24.66 9.32 9.83
N ASP A 58 -23.98 8.18 9.82
CA ASP A 58 -24.06 7.12 10.82
C ASP A 58 -22.69 6.46 11.04
N ASP A 59 -22.06 6.81 12.16
CA ASP A 59 -20.73 6.32 12.56
C ASP A 59 -20.72 4.83 12.96
N LYS A 60 -21.87 4.18 13.01
CA LYS A 60 -22.02 2.74 13.27
C LYS A 60 -22.49 1.97 12.04
N PHE A 61 -22.49 2.60 10.86
CA PHE A 61 -22.95 1.96 9.65
C PHE A 61 -21.93 0.95 9.10
N VAL A 62 -22.00 -0.28 9.62
CA VAL A 62 -21.09 -1.41 9.30
C VAL A 62 -20.90 -1.63 7.81
N LYS A 63 -21.97 -1.50 7.00
CA LYS A 63 -21.90 -1.72 5.55
C LYS A 63 -21.03 -0.67 4.83
N ALA A 64 -21.02 0.59 5.30
CA ALA A 64 -20.17 1.62 4.73
C ALA A 64 -18.69 1.34 5.01
N TYR A 65 -18.34 1.03 6.27
CA TYR A 65 -16.97 0.62 6.61
C TYR A 65 -16.51 -0.61 5.82
N TYR A 66 -17.38 -1.62 5.68
CA TYR A 66 -17.02 -2.82 4.92
C TYR A 66 -16.81 -2.53 3.42
N ARG A 67 -17.62 -1.67 2.82
CA ARG A 67 -17.43 -1.26 1.42
C ARG A 67 -16.18 -0.41 1.21
N ARG A 68 -15.91 0.54 2.12
CA ARG A 68 -14.70 1.37 2.11
C ARG A 68 -13.44 0.51 2.26
N MET A 69 -13.49 -0.50 3.14
CA MET A 69 -12.43 -1.50 3.29
C MET A 69 -12.14 -2.26 1.99
N GLN A 70 -13.17 -2.71 1.27
CA GLN A 70 -12.99 -3.41 -0.01
C GLN A 70 -12.37 -2.51 -1.09
N ALA A 71 -12.84 -1.26 -1.19
CA ALA A 71 -12.27 -0.29 -2.12
C ALA A 71 -10.79 -0.02 -1.80
N ASN A 72 -10.47 0.21 -0.52
CA ASN A 72 -9.10 0.37 -0.04
C ASN A 72 -8.22 -0.87 -0.31
N GLU A 73 -8.77 -2.09 -0.17
CA GLU A 73 -8.03 -3.32 -0.51
C GLU A 73 -7.67 -3.39 -2.00
N CYS A 74 -8.59 -3.00 -2.90
CA CYS A 74 -8.40 -2.95 -4.37
C CYS A 74 -7.44 -1.85 -4.83
N LEU A 75 -7.40 -0.73 -4.10
CA LEU A 75 -6.42 0.33 -4.32
C LEU A 75 -5.04 -0.03 -3.76
N GLY A 76 -4.92 -1.11 -2.99
CA GLY A 76 -3.68 -1.51 -2.35
C GLY A 76 -3.38 -0.81 -1.02
N LEU A 77 -4.32 -0.02 -0.52
CA LEU A 77 -4.22 0.75 0.73
C LEU A 77 -4.51 -0.15 1.94
N ALA A 78 -3.69 -1.17 2.13
CA ALA A 78 -3.93 -2.25 3.10
C ALA A 78 -4.11 -1.75 4.54
N LYS A 79 -3.46 -0.66 4.94
CA LYS A 79 -3.64 -0.05 6.27
C LYS A 79 -5.01 0.58 6.47
N ARG A 80 -5.45 1.41 5.52
CA ARG A 80 -6.79 2.01 5.56
C ARG A 80 -7.87 0.93 5.56
N ALA A 81 -7.67 -0.11 4.75
CA ALA A 81 -8.51 -1.29 4.76
C ALA A 81 -8.53 -2.00 6.13
N LEU A 82 -7.39 -2.11 6.82
CA LEU A 82 -7.31 -2.70 8.16
C LEU A 82 -8.03 -1.86 9.22
N GLU A 83 -7.93 -0.54 9.15
CA GLU A 83 -8.62 0.40 10.04
C GLU A 83 -10.13 0.26 9.92
N ASP A 84 -10.64 0.25 8.69
CA ASP A 84 -12.06 0.03 8.40
C ASP A 84 -12.54 -1.35 8.89
N CYS A 85 -11.72 -2.38 8.68
CA CYS A 85 -12.02 -3.74 9.14
C CYS A 85 -12.07 -3.82 10.67
N THR A 86 -11.18 -3.10 11.36
CA THR A 86 -11.17 -3.00 12.82
C THR A 86 -12.44 -2.32 13.32
N LYS A 87 -12.88 -1.23 12.66
CA LYS A 87 -14.17 -0.57 12.99
C LYS A 87 -15.36 -1.49 12.81
N VAL A 88 -15.41 -2.28 11.74
CA VAL A 88 -16.47 -3.29 11.55
C VAL A 88 -16.50 -4.27 12.72
N LEU A 89 -15.34 -4.75 13.18
CA LEU A 89 -15.24 -5.70 14.29
C LEU A 89 -15.51 -5.07 15.67
N GLU A 90 -15.28 -3.77 15.84
CA GLU A 90 -15.69 -3.03 17.04
C GLU A 90 -17.22 -2.92 17.14
N ILE A 91 -17.89 -2.68 16.02
CA ILE A 91 -19.36 -2.53 15.97
C ILE A 91 -20.07 -3.90 15.96
N ASP A 92 -19.56 -4.84 15.17
CA ASP A 92 -20.05 -6.22 15.08
C ASP A 92 -18.92 -7.25 15.27
N PRO A 93 -18.61 -7.60 16.54
CA PRO A 93 -17.55 -8.56 16.86
C PRO A 93 -17.81 -9.99 16.35
N LYS A 94 -19.04 -10.31 15.90
CA LYS A 94 -19.41 -11.64 15.41
C LYS A 94 -19.32 -11.75 13.90
N ASN A 95 -19.07 -10.65 13.19
CA ASN A 95 -18.91 -10.64 11.75
C ASN A 95 -17.75 -11.55 11.30
N THR A 96 -18.07 -12.65 10.63
CA THR A 96 -17.08 -13.65 10.20
C THR A 96 -16.32 -13.20 8.95
N GLU A 97 -16.99 -12.51 8.02
CA GLU A 97 -16.34 -11.99 6.81
C GLU A 97 -15.28 -10.92 7.14
N ALA A 98 -15.57 -10.04 8.10
CA ALA A 98 -14.63 -9.05 8.58
C ALA A 98 -13.43 -9.70 9.27
N LYS A 99 -13.62 -10.74 10.09
CA LYS A 99 -12.49 -11.47 10.69
C LYS A 99 -11.58 -12.11 9.63
N ALA A 100 -12.18 -12.74 8.62
CA ALA A 100 -11.42 -13.33 7.52
C ALA A 100 -10.64 -12.25 6.73
N SER A 101 -11.29 -11.12 6.44
CA SER A 101 -10.66 -9.99 5.75
C SER A 101 -9.53 -9.37 6.58
N PHE A 102 -9.74 -9.16 7.88
CA PHE A 102 -8.72 -8.68 8.82
C PHE A 102 -7.47 -9.58 8.80
N GLN A 103 -7.66 -10.90 8.89
CA GLN A 103 -6.53 -11.85 8.85
C GLN A 103 -5.78 -11.78 7.52
N ARG A 104 -6.50 -11.75 6.39
CA ARG A 104 -5.92 -11.62 5.05
C ARG A 104 -5.11 -10.34 4.90
N ILE A 105 -5.68 -9.19 5.26
CA ILE A 105 -5.05 -7.88 5.17
C ILE A 105 -3.81 -7.81 6.07
N ASN A 106 -3.90 -8.32 7.30
CA ASN A 106 -2.79 -8.31 8.25
C ASN A 106 -1.63 -9.21 7.80
N GLN A 107 -1.93 -10.38 7.23
CA GLN A 107 -0.91 -11.23 6.61
C GLN A 107 -0.22 -10.52 5.44
N ARG A 108 -0.98 -9.78 4.63
CA ARG A 108 -0.44 -9.00 3.51
C ARG A 108 0.53 -7.92 4.01
N ILE A 109 0.14 -7.13 5.01
CA ILE A 109 1.01 -6.12 5.63
C ILE A 109 2.30 -6.74 6.18
N LYS A 110 2.20 -7.82 6.96
CA LYS A 110 3.39 -8.53 7.50
C LYS A 110 4.34 -9.02 6.41
N ARG A 111 3.80 -9.51 5.28
CA ARG A 111 4.63 -9.93 4.14
C ARG A 111 5.37 -8.75 3.53
N TYR A 112 4.72 -7.60 3.33
CA TYR A 112 5.38 -6.41 2.80
C TYR A 112 6.46 -5.88 3.75
N GLU A 113 6.18 -5.82 5.04
CA GLU A 113 7.18 -5.43 6.06
C GLU A 113 8.39 -6.37 6.04
N MET A 114 8.17 -7.68 5.96
CA MET A 114 9.24 -8.69 5.89
C MET A 114 10.04 -8.60 4.58
N LEU A 115 9.38 -8.39 3.44
CA LEU A 115 10.03 -8.30 2.14
C LEU A 115 10.95 -7.08 2.06
N ILE A 116 10.52 -5.96 2.63
CA ILE A 116 11.32 -4.73 2.73
C ILE A 116 12.51 -4.96 3.65
N CYS A 117 12.33 -5.56 4.83
CA CYS A 117 13.45 -5.90 5.71
C CYS A 117 14.47 -6.83 5.05
N HIS A 118 14.02 -7.86 4.32
CA HIS A 118 14.91 -8.83 3.68
C HIS A 118 15.67 -8.26 2.47
N SER A 119 14.97 -7.56 1.58
CA SER A 119 15.60 -6.87 0.43
C SER A 119 16.59 -5.81 0.90
N PHE A 120 16.29 -5.13 2.01
CA PHE A 120 17.18 -4.13 2.61
C PHE A 120 18.41 -4.74 3.28
N TYR A 121 18.26 -5.82 4.07
CA TYR A 121 19.39 -6.53 4.72
C TYR A 121 20.43 -6.99 3.69
N ASN A 122 19.98 -7.53 2.55
CA ASN A 122 20.88 -8.00 1.50
C ASN A 122 21.52 -6.87 0.67
N PHE A 123 20.94 -5.66 0.65
CA PHE A 123 21.45 -4.55 -0.16
C PHE A 123 22.37 -3.60 0.61
N VAL A 124 22.02 -3.23 1.85
CA VAL A 124 22.70 -2.16 2.60
C VAL A 124 23.77 -2.67 3.57
N VAL A 125 23.51 -3.76 4.29
CA VAL A 125 24.43 -4.29 5.31
C VAL A 125 25.79 -4.74 4.71
N PRO A 126 25.87 -5.30 3.48
CA PRO A 126 27.16 -5.62 2.88
C PRO A 126 27.98 -4.39 2.48
N GLN A 127 27.36 -3.21 2.37
CA GLN A 127 28.03 -2.00 1.85
C GLN A 127 28.46 -1.01 2.94
N TYR A 128 27.95 -1.10 4.17
CA TYR A 128 28.22 -0.11 5.23
C TYR A 128 28.49 -0.75 6.60
N THR A 129 29.62 -0.38 7.23
CA THR A 129 29.97 -0.67 8.64
C THR A 129 29.42 0.40 9.60
N ILE A 130 28.13 0.74 9.51
CA ILE A 130 27.51 1.74 10.38
C ILE A 130 26.49 1.06 11.29
N SER A 131 26.51 1.39 12.59
CA SER A 131 25.42 1.04 13.51
C SER A 131 24.17 1.83 13.11
N LEU A 132 23.29 1.19 12.35
CA LEU A 132 22.04 1.76 11.89
C LEU A 132 20.94 1.42 12.87
N HIS A 133 20.26 2.44 13.41
CA HIS A 133 18.94 2.26 14.01
C HIS A 133 17.88 2.51 12.95
N ALA A 134 17.21 1.44 12.55
CA ALA A 134 16.10 1.46 11.60
C ALA A 134 14.79 1.67 12.35
N GLN A 135 14.00 2.65 11.90
CA GLN A 135 12.65 2.89 12.38
C GLN A 135 11.68 2.71 11.22
N LEU A 136 10.85 1.67 11.31
CA LEU A 136 9.85 1.39 10.29
C LEU A 136 8.66 2.34 10.48
N SER A 137 8.32 3.07 9.44
CA SER A 137 7.20 4.00 9.39
C SER A 137 6.35 3.70 8.16
N HIS A 138 5.30 4.48 7.92
CA HIS A 138 4.48 4.32 6.73
C HIS A 138 4.10 5.69 6.18
N ASP A 139 4.01 5.79 4.85
CA ASP A 139 3.56 7.02 4.19
C ASP A 139 2.04 7.23 4.33
N GLN A 140 1.52 8.34 3.77
CA GLN A 140 0.09 8.66 3.83
C GLN A 140 -0.82 7.67 3.08
N LEU A 141 -0.24 6.81 2.23
CA LEU A 141 -0.91 5.74 1.49
C LEU A 141 -0.79 4.38 2.21
N GLY A 142 -0.02 4.33 3.30
CA GLY A 142 0.21 3.14 4.10
C GLY A 142 1.29 2.22 3.55
N HIS A 143 2.12 2.68 2.62
CA HIS A 143 3.30 1.95 2.16
C HIS A 143 4.39 2.00 3.24
N PRO A 144 5.07 0.88 3.55
CA PRO A 144 6.11 0.88 4.56
C PRO A 144 7.30 1.70 4.07
N THR A 145 7.71 2.66 4.89
CA THR A 145 8.86 3.55 4.68
C THR A 145 9.84 3.34 5.82
N LEU A 146 11.04 2.83 5.56
CA LEU A 146 12.08 2.78 6.59
C LEU A 146 12.77 4.14 6.70
N TYR A 147 12.81 4.67 7.91
CA TYR A 147 13.74 5.73 8.29
C TYR A 147 14.96 5.12 8.95
N PHE A 148 16.14 5.65 8.64
CA PHE A 148 17.35 5.30 9.36
C PHE A 148 17.85 6.51 10.13
N ARG A 149 18.36 6.24 11.33
CA ARG A 149 19.21 7.15 12.07
C ARG A 149 20.56 6.47 12.19
N GLY A 150 21.52 6.94 11.41
CA GLY A 150 22.93 6.55 11.51
C GLY A 150 23.72 7.68 12.17
N CYS A 151 24.61 7.35 13.10
CA CYS A 151 25.66 8.27 13.50
C CYS A 151 26.88 7.98 12.62
N CYS A 152 27.11 8.79 11.60
CA CYS A 152 28.51 9.03 11.20
C CYS A 152 29.15 9.84 12.34
N SER A 153 30.44 9.71 12.57
CA SER A 153 31.16 10.55 13.53
C SER A 153 30.93 12.04 13.24
N GLY A 154 30.03 12.69 13.99
CA GLY A 154 29.50 14.04 13.75
C GLY A 154 27.97 14.01 13.63
N ASP A 155 27.27 14.80 14.46
CA ASP A 155 25.82 14.75 14.78
C ASP A 155 24.81 14.98 13.62
N ASP A 156 25.07 14.48 12.41
CA ASP A 156 24.19 14.64 11.26
C ASP A 156 23.26 13.42 11.09
N VAL A 157 21.97 13.63 11.39
CA VAL A 157 20.92 12.64 11.18
C VAL A 157 20.56 12.60 9.69
N VAL A 158 21.13 11.65 8.94
CA VAL A 158 20.75 11.44 7.54
C VAL A 158 19.44 10.66 7.48
N LYS A 159 18.37 11.31 6.99
CA LYS A 159 17.07 10.66 6.78
C LYS A 159 17.01 10.09 5.36
N PHE A 160 16.83 8.78 5.28
CA PHE A 160 16.53 8.10 4.02
C PHE A 160 15.04 7.79 3.99
N ALA A 161 14.37 8.12 2.89
CA ALA A 161 13.04 7.62 2.57
C ALA A 161 13.16 6.82 1.28
N PHE A 162 12.75 5.55 1.33
CA PHE A 162 12.68 4.70 0.15
C PHE A 162 11.21 4.44 -0.19
N LEU A 163 10.75 5.04 -1.28
CA LEU A 163 9.56 4.61 -2.01
C LEU A 163 9.99 3.61 -3.09
N PRO A 164 9.11 2.70 -3.55
CA PRO A 164 9.45 1.82 -4.67
C PRO A 164 9.84 2.68 -5.88
N GLY A 165 11.12 2.68 -6.25
CA GLY A 165 11.65 3.42 -7.40
C GLY A 165 12.36 4.75 -7.13
N ALA A 166 12.49 5.22 -5.89
CA ALA A 166 13.26 6.43 -5.60
C ALA A 166 13.95 6.40 -4.22
N CYS A 167 15.27 6.64 -4.23
CA CYS A 167 16.05 6.95 -3.04
C CYS A 167 16.05 8.47 -2.88
N ILE A 168 15.33 9.01 -1.90
CA ILE A 168 15.37 10.44 -1.60
C ILE A 168 16.24 10.64 -0.36
N ILE A 169 17.35 11.34 -0.55
CA ILE A 169 18.25 11.77 0.53
C ILE A 169 17.73 13.12 1.02
N PHE A 170 17.29 13.19 2.27
CA PHE A 170 17.05 14.47 2.92
C PHE A 170 18.32 14.89 3.65
N ARG A 171 18.92 15.99 3.18
CA ARG A 171 19.97 16.73 3.91
C ARG A 171 19.33 17.59 5.00
#